data_AF-A0A8J7UIW9-F1
#
_entry.id   AF-A0A8J7UIW9-F1
#
_cell.length_a   1.000
_cell.length_b   1.000
_cell.length_c   1.000
_cell.angle_alpha   90.00
_cell.angle_beta   90.00
_cell.angle_gamma   90.00
#
_symmetry.space_group_name_H-M   'P 1'
#
loop_
_entity.id
_entity.type
_entity.pdbx_description
1 polymer ?
#
loop_
_entity_poly.entity_id
_entity_poly.type
_entity_poly.pdbx_seq_one_letter_code
_entity_poly.pdbx_strand_id
1 'polypeptide(L)'
;RRVVNKPRRNIGRRRLEFLERHAGNHSCTLYEAMRSTLGDEIFRGTKAGQFMQLIEGFSDGYADAPVSEILSSILDKSGYEAMLRLEGSQDRLDNLAELKQSVMDFETSCGEEVTLEHYLSHVALFTNSDAEDRSDKVKLMTVHAAKGLEFPHVFLCGMNEGVFPSRKTKDLPGMEEERRLAFVAMTRAEKRLYLSGAEGWNFDGSYRYPSRFVLDIDRQHLAFTDGMPGGALTSPDNGSMALSNRHLPPGQIFQAGERIRHEHFGEGTIIDVDASRSAYVIQFDAARSMRTIAFKAKIRRA
;
A
#
# COMPACT_ATOMS: atom_id res chain seq x y z
N ARG A 1 25.83 -8.49 -17.02
CA ARG A 1 26.59 -8.49 -15.74
C ARG A 1 25.67 -8.52 -14.49
N ARG A 2 24.76 -7.56 -14.29
CA ARG A 2 23.95 -7.42 -13.05
C ARG A 2 23.11 -8.66 -12.67
N VAL A 3 22.57 -9.36 -13.66
CA VAL A 3 21.58 -10.45 -13.46
C VAL A 3 22.17 -11.86 -13.49
N VAL A 4 23.42 -12.02 -13.95
CA VAL A 4 24.02 -13.33 -14.26
C VAL A 4 24.07 -14.28 -13.07
N ASN A 5 24.22 -13.75 -11.85
CA ASN A 5 24.30 -14.53 -10.62
C ASN A 5 23.20 -14.16 -9.61
N LYS A 6 22.09 -13.61 -10.09
CA LYS A 6 20.87 -13.38 -9.31
C LYS A 6 19.68 -14.01 -10.06
N PRO A 7 19.16 -15.18 -9.63
CA PRO A 7 19.60 -16.05 -8.53
C PRO A 7 20.99 -16.66 -8.68
N ARG A 8 21.51 -17.29 -7.62
CA ARG A 8 22.86 -17.91 -7.62
C ARG A 8 22.97 -18.99 -8.71
N ARG A 9 23.87 -18.76 -9.66
CA ARG A 9 24.17 -19.66 -10.80
C ARG A 9 25.60 -20.17 -10.81
N ASN A 10 26.35 -19.89 -9.73
CA ASN A 10 27.77 -20.18 -9.56
C ASN A 10 28.67 -19.48 -10.59
N ILE A 11 28.23 -18.35 -11.16
CA ILE A 11 29.02 -17.54 -12.09
C ILE A 11 29.67 -16.41 -11.28
N GLY A 12 30.74 -16.77 -10.58
CA GLY A 12 31.50 -15.85 -9.73
C GLY A 12 32.49 -14.98 -10.51
N ARG A 13 33.22 -14.12 -9.77
CA ARG A 13 34.16 -13.13 -10.32
C ARG A 13 35.18 -13.72 -11.30
N ARG A 14 35.85 -14.83 -10.96
CA ARG A 14 36.85 -15.49 -11.82
C ARG A 14 36.28 -15.92 -13.19
N ARG A 15 35.02 -16.38 -13.22
CA ARG A 15 34.34 -16.78 -14.46
C ARG A 15 33.92 -15.56 -15.29
N LEU A 16 33.54 -14.47 -14.62
CA LEU A 16 33.24 -13.19 -15.29
C LEU A 16 34.49 -12.57 -15.90
N GLU A 17 35.62 -12.56 -15.19
CA GLU A 17 36.91 -12.07 -15.70
C GLU A 17 37.39 -12.90 -16.91
N PHE A 18 37.16 -14.22 -16.89
CA PHE A 18 37.42 -15.09 -18.05
C PHE A 18 36.57 -14.69 -19.25
N LEU A 19 35.26 -14.49 -19.07
CA LEU A 19 34.37 -14.03 -20.15
C LEU A 19 34.75 -12.65 -20.69
N GLU A 20 35.19 -11.74 -19.81
CA GLU A 20 35.63 -10.41 -20.21
C GLU A 20 36.91 -10.45 -21.03
N ARG A 21 37.88 -11.29 -20.63
CA ARG A 21 39.09 -11.51 -21.42
C ARG A 21 38.76 -12.16 -22.76
N HIS A 22 37.88 -13.15 -22.78
CA HIS A 22 37.46 -13.80 -24.03
C HIS A 22 36.75 -12.82 -24.98
N ALA A 23 35.82 -12.03 -24.44
CA ALA A 23 35.10 -10.98 -25.17
C ALA A 23 36.06 -9.93 -25.74
N GLY A 24 37.04 -9.48 -24.95
CA GLY A 24 38.08 -8.54 -25.39
C GLY A 24 38.97 -9.10 -26.49
N ASN A 25 39.39 -10.37 -26.38
CA ASN A 25 40.27 -11.01 -27.35
C ASN A 25 39.59 -11.28 -28.70
N HIS A 26 38.29 -11.60 -28.69
CA HIS A 26 37.53 -11.94 -29.89
C HIS A 26 36.64 -10.80 -30.40
N SER A 27 36.73 -9.62 -29.78
CA SER A 27 35.89 -8.44 -30.08
C SER A 27 34.39 -8.78 -30.15
N CYS A 28 33.93 -9.63 -29.23
CA CYS A 28 32.54 -10.07 -29.15
C CYS A 28 31.87 -9.60 -27.86
N THR A 29 30.54 -9.65 -27.84
CA THR A 29 29.77 -9.31 -26.64
C THR A 29 29.98 -10.36 -25.54
N LEU A 30 29.71 -9.99 -24.27
CA LEU A 30 29.72 -10.96 -23.17
C LEU A 30 28.74 -12.11 -23.37
N TYR A 31 27.66 -11.86 -24.13
CA TYR A 31 26.69 -12.86 -24.49
C TYR A 31 27.28 -13.91 -25.44
N GLU A 32 27.87 -13.44 -26.55
CA GLU A 32 28.52 -14.30 -27.54
C GLU A 32 29.71 -15.06 -26.94
N ALA A 33 30.51 -14.40 -26.11
CA ALA A 33 31.59 -15.04 -25.38
C ALA A 33 31.08 -16.16 -24.47
N MET A 34 29.95 -15.97 -23.78
CA MET A 34 29.34 -17.03 -22.96
C MET A 34 28.75 -18.16 -23.82
N ARG A 35 28.19 -17.83 -24.99
CA ARG A 35 27.68 -18.82 -25.95
C ARG A 35 28.79 -19.70 -26.52
N SER A 36 29.94 -19.13 -26.87
CA SER A 36 31.08 -19.86 -27.45
C SER A 36 31.85 -20.70 -26.43
N THR A 37 31.94 -20.22 -25.18
CA THR A 37 32.71 -20.88 -24.10
C THR A 37 31.89 -21.80 -23.22
N LEU A 38 30.60 -22.02 -23.53
CA LEU A 38 29.68 -22.79 -22.68
C LEU A 38 30.13 -24.25 -22.45
N GLY A 39 30.91 -24.80 -23.38
CA GLY A 39 31.50 -26.14 -23.31
C GLY A 39 32.82 -26.22 -22.52
N ASP A 40 33.40 -25.10 -22.10
CA ASP A 40 34.68 -25.09 -21.40
C ASP A 40 34.55 -25.64 -19.98
N GLU A 41 35.62 -26.30 -19.49
CA GLU A 41 35.66 -26.87 -18.14
C GLU A 41 35.40 -25.83 -17.04
N ILE A 42 35.68 -24.56 -17.31
CA ILE A 42 35.47 -23.47 -16.36
C ILE A 42 33.99 -23.31 -15.98
N PHE A 43 33.06 -23.67 -16.87
CA PHE A 43 31.61 -23.62 -16.63
C PHE A 43 31.01 -24.94 -16.14
N ARG A 44 31.82 -25.98 -15.97
CA ARG A 44 31.37 -27.26 -15.40
C ARG A 44 30.81 -27.04 -13.99
N GLY A 45 29.61 -27.56 -13.73
CA GLY A 45 28.89 -27.39 -12.46
C GLY A 45 28.25 -26.01 -12.26
N THR A 46 28.21 -25.15 -13.29
CA THR A 46 27.47 -23.89 -13.27
C THR A 46 26.11 -24.02 -13.95
N LYS A 47 25.22 -23.04 -13.70
CA LYS A 47 23.94 -22.93 -14.40
C LYS A 47 24.00 -22.01 -15.63
N ALA A 48 25.18 -21.87 -16.25
CA ALA A 48 25.37 -21.00 -17.41
C ALA A 48 24.52 -21.43 -18.63
N GLY A 49 24.45 -22.74 -18.91
CA GLY A 49 23.59 -23.29 -19.97
C GLY A 49 22.10 -22.96 -19.78
N GLN A 50 21.59 -23.14 -18.56
CA GLN A 50 20.20 -22.80 -18.22
C GLN A 50 19.94 -21.29 -18.36
N PHE A 51 20.91 -20.45 -18.01
CA PHE A 51 20.80 -19.00 -18.17
C PHE A 51 20.74 -18.59 -19.64
N MET A 52 21.57 -19.20 -20.50
CA MET A 52 21.54 -18.94 -21.94
C MET A 52 20.24 -19.41 -22.58
N GLN A 53 19.76 -20.61 -22.25
CA GLN A 53 18.47 -21.11 -22.72
C GLN A 53 17.31 -20.21 -22.30
N LEU A 54 17.38 -19.63 -21.10
CA LEU A 54 16.38 -18.69 -20.62
C LEU A 54 16.41 -17.39 -21.45
N ILE A 55 17.59 -16.84 -21.75
CA ILE A 55 17.71 -15.64 -22.58
C ILE A 55 17.17 -15.89 -23.99
N GLU A 56 17.63 -16.96 -24.65
CA GLU A 56 17.17 -17.31 -26.01
C GLU A 56 15.65 -17.53 -26.02
N GLY A 57 15.12 -18.30 -25.04
CA GLY A 57 13.68 -18.58 -24.96
C GLY A 57 12.79 -17.36 -24.73
N PHE A 58 13.28 -16.31 -24.06
CA PHE A 58 12.57 -15.04 -23.96
C PHE A 58 12.83 -14.09 -25.13
N SER A 59 13.95 -14.26 -25.85
CA SER A 59 14.27 -13.46 -27.03
C SER A 59 13.44 -13.90 -28.25
N ASP A 60 13.07 -15.17 -28.35
CA ASP A 60 12.28 -15.69 -29.48
C ASP A 60 10.76 -15.51 -29.29
N GLY A 61 10.29 -15.23 -28.07
CA GLY A 61 8.86 -15.32 -27.69
C GLY A 61 8.23 -14.08 -27.08
N TYR A 62 8.84 -12.89 -27.20
CA TYR A 62 8.33 -11.66 -26.56
C TYR A 62 7.43 -10.80 -27.45
N ALA A 63 7.34 -11.08 -28.75
CA ALA A 63 6.65 -10.19 -29.70
C ALA A 63 5.11 -10.21 -29.55
N ASP A 64 4.52 -11.35 -29.19
CA ASP A 64 3.06 -11.54 -29.19
C ASP A 64 2.45 -11.66 -27.78
N ALA A 65 3.27 -11.55 -26.72
CA ALA A 65 2.83 -11.73 -25.35
C ALA A 65 2.71 -10.39 -24.61
N PRO A 66 1.71 -10.21 -23.73
CA PRO A 66 1.64 -9.04 -22.84
C PRO A 66 2.91 -8.89 -21.98
N VAL A 67 3.31 -7.66 -21.74
CA VAL A 67 4.45 -7.29 -20.88
C VAL A 67 4.28 -7.84 -19.47
N SER A 68 3.06 -7.86 -18.93
CA SER A 68 2.75 -8.43 -17.60
C SER A 68 2.98 -9.94 -17.54
N GLU A 69 2.62 -10.67 -18.59
CA GLU A 69 2.88 -12.10 -18.71
C GLU A 69 4.37 -12.40 -18.90
N ILE A 70 5.05 -11.61 -19.74
CA ILE A 70 6.51 -11.71 -19.94
C ILE A 70 7.22 -11.51 -18.60
N LEU A 71 6.89 -10.44 -17.87
CA LEU A 71 7.49 -10.15 -16.56
C LEU A 71 7.26 -11.29 -15.57
N SER A 72 6.02 -11.77 -15.46
CA SER A 72 5.67 -12.87 -14.55
C SER A 72 6.42 -14.15 -14.89
N SER A 73 6.45 -14.50 -16.18
CA SER A 73 7.17 -15.66 -16.71
C SER A 73 8.68 -15.55 -16.45
N ILE A 74 9.28 -14.37 -16.61
CA ILE A 74 10.71 -14.14 -16.31
C ILE A 74 10.97 -14.33 -14.81
N LEU A 75 10.15 -13.78 -13.93
CA LEU A 75 10.35 -13.86 -12.48
C LEU A 75 10.26 -15.30 -11.96
N ASP A 76 9.34 -16.08 -12.52
CA ASP A 76 9.16 -17.49 -12.19
C ASP A 76 10.25 -18.37 -12.78
N LYS A 77 10.45 -18.34 -14.12
CA LYS A 77 11.43 -19.20 -14.81
C LYS A 77 12.87 -18.87 -14.43
N SER A 78 13.19 -17.61 -14.12
CA SER A 78 14.52 -17.25 -13.65
C SER A 78 14.81 -17.72 -12.23
N GLY A 79 13.77 -18.08 -11.46
CA GLY A 79 13.83 -18.44 -10.05
C GLY A 79 14.02 -17.24 -9.12
N TYR A 80 13.81 -16.01 -9.60
CA TYR A 80 14.04 -14.80 -8.82
C TYR A 80 13.03 -14.66 -7.68
N GLU A 81 11.75 -14.93 -7.97
CA GLU A 81 10.70 -14.89 -6.95
C GLU A 81 10.91 -15.96 -5.87
N ALA A 82 11.29 -17.18 -6.28
CA ALA A 82 11.65 -18.26 -5.36
C ALA A 82 12.86 -17.91 -4.47
N MET A 83 13.87 -17.22 -5.03
CA MET A 83 15.01 -16.73 -4.26
C MET A 83 14.58 -15.72 -3.19
N LEU A 84 13.74 -14.74 -3.54
CA LEU A 84 13.25 -13.73 -2.59
C LEU A 84 12.40 -14.35 -1.46
N ARG A 85 11.56 -15.34 -1.78
CA ARG A 85 10.79 -16.10 -0.79
C ARG A 85 11.71 -16.86 0.18
N LEU A 86 12.78 -17.48 -0.33
CA LEU A 86 13.75 -18.17 0.51
C LEU A 86 14.56 -17.21 1.41
N GLU A 87 14.86 -16.01 0.90
CA GLU A 87 15.53 -14.94 1.65
C GLU A 87 14.63 -14.25 2.70
N GLY A 88 13.32 -14.55 2.72
CA GLY A 88 12.37 -13.97 3.68
C GLY A 88 12.18 -12.46 3.53
N SER A 89 12.53 -11.88 2.37
CA SER A 89 12.46 -10.44 2.14
C SER A 89 11.05 -10.02 1.71
N GLN A 90 10.13 -9.89 2.67
CA GLN A 90 8.73 -9.54 2.39
C GLN A 90 8.60 -8.20 1.65
N ASP A 91 9.34 -7.17 2.07
CA ASP A 91 9.32 -5.85 1.40
C ASP A 91 9.68 -5.94 -0.08
N ARG A 92 10.61 -6.82 -0.46
CA ARG A 92 11.00 -7.02 -1.87
C ARG A 92 9.94 -7.76 -2.67
N LEU A 93 9.23 -8.69 -2.03
CA LEU A 93 8.10 -9.39 -2.65
C LEU A 93 6.92 -8.44 -2.85
N ASP A 94 6.66 -7.57 -1.88
CA ASP A 94 5.62 -6.54 -1.98
C ASP A 94 5.95 -5.55 -3.10
N ASN A 95 7.20 -5.05 -3.17
CA ASN A 95 7.66 -4.21 -4.28
C ASN A 95 7.54 -4.91 -5.64
N LEU A 96 7.78 -6.23 -5.69
CA LEU A 96 7.64 -7.01 -6.91
C LEU A 96 6.18 -7.15 -7.35
N ALA A 97 5.27 -7.33 -6.39
CA ALA A 97 3.83 -7.34 -6.65
C ALA A 97 3.34 -5.98 -7.13
N GLU A 98 3.85 -4.89 -6.55
CA GLU A 98 3.57 -3.53 -7.00
C GLU A 98 4.08 -3.29 -8.43
N LEU A 99 5.28 -3.78 -8.76
CA LEU A 99 5.80 -3.71 -10.14
C LEU A 99 4.90 -4.46 -11.12
N LYS A 100 4.46 -5.68 -10.78
CA LYS A 100 3.52 -6.46 -11.62
C LYS A 100 2.21 -5.70 -11.83
N GLN A 101 1.67 -5.10 -10.77
CA GLN A 101 0.44 -4.31 -10.86
C GLN A 101 0.62 -3.06 -11.71
N SER A 102 1.72 -2.32 -11.52
CA SER A 102 2.03 -1.14 -12.31
C SER A 102 2.15 -1.43 -13.81
N VAL A 103 2.70 -2.60 -14.18
CA VAL A 103 2.74 -3.05 -15.57
C VAL A 103 1.33 -3.34 -16.10
N MET A 104 0.50 -4.05 -15.32
CA MET A 104 -0.88 -4.35 -15.70
C MET A 104 -1.73 -3.09 -15.87
N ASP A 105 -1.56 -2.11 -14.97
CA ASP A 105 -2.24 -0.83 -15.05
C ASP A 105 -1.79 -0.05 -16.30
N PHE A 106 -0.49 -0.11 -16.63
CA PHE A 106 0.06 0.50 -17.85
C PHE A 106 -0.54 -0.13 -19.12
N GLU A 107 -0.60 -1.46 -19.20
CA GLU A 107 -1.27 -2.19 -20.29
C GLU A 107 -2.74 -1.84 -20.44
N THR A 108 -3.45 -1.67 -19.32
CA THR A 108 -4.88 -1.35 -19.33
C THR A 108 -5.14 0.11 -19.72
N SER A 109 -4.23 1.00 -19.34
CA SER A 109 -4.36 2.46 -19.59
C SER A 109 -4.01 2.87 -21.01
N CYS A 110 -3.10 2.15 -21.67
CA CYS A 110 -2.72 2.39 -23.05
C CYS A 110 -3.60 1.53 -23.97
N GLY A 111 -4.63 2.13 -24.58
CA GLY A 111 -5.59 1.43 -25.44
C GLY A 111 -5.06 0.92 -26.80
N GLU A 112 -3.75 0.90 -27.02
CA GLU A 112 -3.07 0.38 -28.22
C GLU A 112 -2.00 -0.65 -27.81
N GLU A 113 -1.57 -1.52 -28.74
CA GLU A 113 -0.62 -2.61 -28.51
C GLU A 113 0.62 -2.15 -27.72
N VAL A 114 0.63 -2.44 -26.41
CA VAL A 114 1.74 -2.10 -25.52
C VAL A 114 2.85 -3.11 -25.73
N THR A 115 3.89 -2.70 -26.45
CA THR A 115 5.10 -3.52 -26.60
C THR A 115 6.04 -3.36 -25.40
N LEU A 116 6.92 -4.35 -25.21
CA LEU A 116 7.97 -4.28 -24.18
C LEU A 116 8.89 -3.07 -24.38
N GLU A 117 9.22 -2.70 -25.62
CA GLU A 117 10.06 -1.52 -25.89
C GLU A 117 9.38 -0.23 -25.43
N HIS A 118 8.06 -0.12 -25.63
CA HIS A 118 7.28 1.03 -25.20
C HIS A 118 7.29 1.16 -23.67
N TYR A 119 7.06 0.06 -22.95
CA TYR A 119 7.15 0.05 -21.49
C TYR A 119 8.56 0.42 -20.98
N LEU A 120 9.62 -0.17 -21.56
CA LEU A 120 10.99 0.14 -21.15
C LEU A 120 11.37 1.60 -21.43
N SER A 121 10.91 2.16 -22.54
CA SER A 121 11.12 3.57 -22.88
C SER A 121 10.38 4.49 -21.92
N HIS A 122 9.13 4.15 -21.58
CA HIS A 122 8.34 4.87 -20.58
C HIS A 122 9.07 4.88 -19.22
N VAL A 123 9.47 3.72 -18.69
CA VAL A 123 10.20 3.63 -17.42
C VAL A 123 11.53 4.40 -17.45
N ALA A 124 12.26 4.38 -18.57
CA ALA A 124 13.51 5.13 -18.72
C ALA A 124 13.32 6.65 -18.59
N LEU A 125 12.20 7.19 -19.08
CA LEU A 125 11.87 8.61 -18.94
C LEU A 125 11.62 9.02 -17.49
N PHE A 126 10.98 8.16 -16.69
CA PHE A 126 10.74 8.45 -15.27
C PHE A 126 11.97 8.21 -14.38
N THR A 127 12.80 7.22 -14.71
CA THR A 127 13.98 6.84 -13.91
C THR A 127 15.18 7.79 -14.06
N ASN A 128 15.21 8.65 -15.08
CA ASN A 128 16.28 9.64 -15.24
C ASN A 128 16.15 10.87 -14.30
N SER A 129 15.21 10.84 -13.36
CA SER A 129 14.96 11.91 -12.38
C SER A 129 15.75 11.76 -11.07
N ASP A 130 16.49 10.66 -10.88
CA ASP A 130 17.21 10.32 -9.64
C ASP A 130 18.72 10.64 -9.66
N ALA A 131 19.23 11.32 -10.68
CA ALA A 131 20.57 11.90 -10.61
C ALA A 131 20.55 13.12 -9.69
N GLU A 132 21.48 13.20 -8.73
CA GLU A 132 21.66 14.27 -7.75
C GLU A 132 21.67 15.67 -8.37
N ASP A 133 20.49 16.21 -8.60
CA ASP A 133 20.33 17.54 -9.14
C ASP A 133 19.99 18.45 -7.95
N ARG A 134 20.96 19.27 -7.54
CA ARG A 134 20.77 20.41 -6.63
C ARG A 134 19.95 21.52 -7.31
N SER A 135 18.93 21.15 -8.08
CA SER A 135 18.03 22.07 -8.74
C SER A 135 16.88 22.41 -7.79
N ASP A 136 16.42 23.65 -7.85
CA ASP A 136 15.19 24.14 -7.20
C ASP A 136 13.98 23.34 -7.72
N LYS A 137 13.65 22.25 -7.03
CA LYS A 137 12.60 21.29 -7.38
C LYS A 137 11.73 21.01 -6.16
N VAL A 138 10.45 20.72 -6.42
CA VAL A 138 9.53 20.22 -5.40
C VAL A 138 9.94 18.80 -5.02
N LYS A 139 10.11 18.54 -3.73
CA LYS A 139 10.45 17.20 -3.21
C LYS A 139 9.18 16.44 -2.87
N LEU A 140 8.99 15.29 -3.50
CA LEU A 140 7.92 14.35 -3.15
C LEU A 140 8.53 13.22 -2.33
N MET A 141 7.93 12.92 -1.18
CA MET A 141 8.38 11.86 -0.29
C MET A 141 7.21 11.37 0.58
N THR A 142 7.39 10.21 1.21
CA THR A 142 6.43 9.70 2.19
C THR A 142 6.61 10.40 3.54
N VAL A 143 5.57 10.38 4.39
CA VAL A 143 5.61 10.96 5.74
C VAL A 143 6.77 10.38 6.58
N HIS A 144 7.04 9.09 6.45
CA HIS A 144 8.14 8.42 7.15
C HIS A 144 9.51 8.95 6.72
N ALA A 145 9.71 9.18 5.41
CA ALA A 145 10.96 9.70 4.87
C ALA A 145 11.19 11.18 5.24
N ALA A 146 10.12 11.92 5.54
CA ALA A 146 10.21 13.32 5.97
C ALA A 146 10.68 13.49 7.43
N LYS A 147 10.81 12.40 8.21
CA LYS A 147 11.19 12.48 9.62
C LYS A 147 12.59 13.10 9.79
N GLY A 148 12.66 14.19 10.56
CA GLY A 148 13.90 14.92 10.82
C GLY A 148 14.28 15.92 9.73
N LEU A 149 13.45 16.08 8.70
CA LEU A 149 13.56 17.16 7.71
C LEU A 149 12.57 18.27 8.07
N GLU A 150 12.85 19.50 7.61
CA GLU A 150 11.95 20.65 7.76
C GLU A 150 11.95 21.42 6.45
N PHE A 151 10.79 21.98 6.09
CA PHE A 151 10.57 22.68 4.83
C PHE A 151 9.76 23.96 5.06
N PRO A 152 10.07 25.05 4.33
CA PRO A 152 9.30 26.30 4.43
C PRO A 152 7.81 26.11 4.12
N HIS A 153 7.48 25.29 3.13
CA HIS A 153 6.11 25.02 2.70
C HIS A 153 5.92 23.50 2.55
N VAL A 154 4.85 22.96 3.16
CA VAL A 154 4.53 21.54 3.10
C VAL A 154 3.11 21.36 2.60
N PHE A 155 2.94 20.43 1.66
CA PHE A 155 1.66 19.97 1.16
C PHE A 155 1.45 18.54 1.62
N LEU A 156 0.51 18.33 2.55
CA LEU A 156 0.11 17.01 3.00
C LEU A 156 -1.14 16.59 2.24
N CYS A 157 -0.94 15.66 1.30
CA CYS A 157 -1.97 15.19 0.39
C CYS A 157 -2.63 13.90 0.90
N GLY A 158 -3.88 13.67 0.49
CA GLY A 158 -4.59 12.42 0.79
C GLY A 158 -5.13 12.35 2.22
N MET A 159 -5.51 13.49 2.79
CA MET A 159 -6.14 13.59 4.12
C MET A 159 -7.60 13.08 4.09
N ASN A 160 -7.78 11.81 3.77
CA ASN A 160 -9.04 11.10 3.71
C ASN A 160 -9.04 9.90 4.66
N GLU A 161 -10.19 9.60 5.26
CA GLU A 161 -10.36 8.38 6.05
C GLU A 161 -10.08 7.13 5.21
N GLY A 162 -9.27 6.24 5.77
CA GLY A 162 -8.84 5.02 5.13
C GLY A 162 -7.60 5.15 4.25
N VAL A 163 -7.20 6.38 3.88
CA VAL A 163 -5.91 6.68 3.27
C VAL A 163 -4.94 7.10 4.37
N PHE A 164 -5.29 8.14 5.13
CA PHE A 164 -4.53 8.61 6.27
C PHE A 164 -5.47 9.15 7.35
N PRO A 165 -5.82 8.36 8.39
CA PRO A 165 -5.21 7.08 8.77
C PRO A 165 -5.55 5.92 7.82
N SER A 166 -4.63 4.95 7.71
CA SER A 166 -4.78 3.78 6.85
C SER A 166 -5.91 2.85 7.31
N ARG A 167 -6.69 2.28 6.36
CA ARG A 167 -7.69 1.22 6.62
C ARG A 167 -7.11 -0.02 7.31
N LYS A 168 -5.79 -0.25 7.19
CA LYS A 168 -5.12 -1.40 7.80
C LYS A 168 -5.03 -1.27 9.33
N THR A 169 -5.13 -0.05 9.86
CA THR A 169 -4.99 0.25 11.29
C THR A 169 -6.33 0.05 12.00
N LYS A 170 -6.46 -1.05 12.75
CA LYS A 170 -7.71 -1.45 13.42
C LYS A 170 -7.68 -1.35 14.94
N ASP A 171 -6.49 -1.27 15.53
CA ASP A 171 -6.29 -1.27 16.97
C ASP A 171 -5.99 0.15 17.48
N LEU A 172 -6.42 0.43 18.71
CA LEU A 172 -6.20 1.73 19.36
C LEU A 172 -4.72 2.15 19.37
N PRO A 173 -3.74 1.28 19.70
CA PRO A 173 -2.33 1.64 19.69
C PRO A 173 -1.80 1.99 18.29
N GLY A 174 -2.29 1.28 17.26
CA GLY A 174 -1.92 1.58 15.87
C GLY A 174 -2.48 2.93 15.42
N MET A 175 -3.69 3.28 15.86
CA MET A 175 -4.30 4.57 15.54
C MET A 175 -3.55 5.73 16.20
N GLU A 176 -3.04 5.54 17.42
CA GLU A 176 -2.13 6.51 18.05
C GLU A 176 -0.82 6.68 17.28
N GLU A 177 -0.31 5.61 16.66
CA GLU A 177 0.89 5.70 15.83
C GLU A 177 0.65 6.47 14.54
N GLU A 178 -0.46 6.21 13.84
CA GLU A 178 -0.90 7.01 12.70
C GLU A 178 -1.08 8.49 13.07
N ARG A 179 -1.64 8.75 14.27
CA ARG A 179 -1.77 10.11 14.81
C ARG A 179 -0.40 10.76 15.06
N ARG A 180 0.57 10.02 15.61
CA ARG A 180 1.95 10.50 15.78
C ARG A 180 2.59 10.80 14.42
N LEU A 181 2.37 9.96 13.41
CA LEU A 181 2.84 10.20 12.05
C LEU A 181 2.23 11.48 11.46
N ALA A 182 0.93 11.71 11.65
CA ALA A 182 0.25 12.92 11.19
C ALA A 182 0.84 14.17 11.87
N PHE A 183 1.06 14.12 13.18
CA PHE A 183 1.70 15.19 13.93
C PHE A 183 3.12 15.47 13.42
N VAL A 184 3.92 14.43 13.18
CA VAL A 184 5.26 14.58 12.58
C VAL A 184 5.15 15.25 11.21
N ALA A 185 4.25 14.80 10.34
CA ALA A 185 4.06 15.39 9.00
C ALA A 185 3.71 16.88 9.07
N MET A 186 2.76 17.26 9.92
CA MET A 186 2.30 18.64 10.06
C MET A 186 3.41 19.55 10.62
N THR A 187 4.20 19.05 11.55
CA THR A 187 5.33 19.79 12.15
C THR A 187 6.57 19.87 11.26
N ARG A 188 6.56 19.30 10.05
CA ARG A 188 7.65 19.51 9.07
C ARG A 188 7.58 20.90 8.41
N ALA A 189 6.44 21.59 8.53
CA ALA A 189 6.20 22.89 7.92
C ALA A 189 6.70 24.03 8.82
N GLU A 190 7.56 24.90 8.29
CA GLU A 190 8.06 26.08 9.03
C GLU A 190 7.17 27.32 8.85
N LYS A 191 6.66 27.56 7.63
CA LYS A 191 5.89 28.77 7.31
C LYS A 191 4.43 28.48 6.96
N ARG A 192 4.18 27.54 6.06
CA ARG A 192 2.81 27.21 5.62
C ARG A 192 2.62 25.71 5.44
N LEU A 193 1.49 25.23 5.96
CA LEU A 193 1.01 23.86 5.81
C LEU A 193 -0.28 23.90 4.99
N TYR A 194 -0.33 23.11 3.92
CA TYR A 194 -1.53 22.90 3.12
C TYR A 194 -1.97 21.45 3.27
N LEU A 195 -3.24 21.25 3.62
CA LEU A 195 -3.86 19.93 3.76
C LEU A 195 -4.82 19.73 2.60
N SER A 196 -4.73 18.61 1.87
CA SER A 196 -5.66 18.31 0.79
C SER A 196 -6.27 16.91 0.96
N GLY A 197 -7.56 16.82 0.64
CA GLY A 197 -8.32 15.58 0.60
C GLY A 197 -9.23 15.57 -0.64
N ALA A 198 -9.57 14.38 -1.11
CA ALA A 198 -10.48 14.20 -2.25
C ALA A 198 -11.91 13.98 -1.78
N GLU A 199 -12.88 14.59 -2.46
CA GLU A 199 -14.30 14.30 -2.28
C GLU A 199 -14.79 13.18 -3.22
N GLY A 200 -16.06 12.79 -3.05
CA GLY A 200 -16.73 11.83 -3.92
C GLY A 200 -16.69 10.41 -3.39
N TRP A 201 -16.64 9.45 -4.32
CA TRP A 201 -16.83 8.03 -4.03
C TRP A 201 -15.55 7.24 -4.30
N ASN A 202 -15.30 6.23 -3.48
CA ASN A 202 -14.30 5.22 -3.73
C ASN A 202 -14.81 4.20 -4.76
N PHE A 203 -13.89 3.45 -5.37
CA PHE A 203 -14.22 2.38 -6.32
C PHE A 203 -15.08 1.27 -5.71
N ASP A 204 -15.04 1.11 -4.39
CA ASP A 204 -15.86 0.17 -3.62
C ASP A 204 -17.29 0.69 -3.35
N GLY A 205 -17.65 1.86 -3.88
CA GLY A 205 -18.96 2.49 -3.66
C GLY A 205 -19.11 3.16 -2.29
N SER A 206 -18.07 3.22 -1.46
CA SER A 206 -18.08 3.97 -0.20
C SER A 206 -17.79 5.46 -0.42
N TYR A 207 -18.43 6.33 0.37
CA TYR A 207 -18.15 7.76 0.33
C TYR A 207 -16.79 8.10 0.94
N ARG A 208 -16.05 9.02 0.33
CA ARG A 208 -14.78 9.53 0.88
C ARG A 208 -15.06 10.55 1.97
N TYR A 209 -14.63 10.23 3.19
CA TYR A 209 -14.69 11.15 4.31
C TYR A 209 -13.34 11.87 4.50
N PRO A 210 -13.34 13.14 4.95
CA PRO A 210 -12.12 13.80 5.41
C PRO A 210 -11.47 13.01 6.55
N SER A 211 -10.15 13.01 6.60
CA SER A 211 -9.39 12.39 7.69
C SER A 211 -9.82 12.94 9.05
N ARG A 212 -10.02 12.06 10.04
CA ARG A 212 -10.25 12.47 11.43
C ARG A 212 -9.17 13.40 11.96
N PHE A 213 -7.92 13.28 11.49
CA PHE A 213 -6.82 14.13 11.93
C PHE A 213 -7.00 15.60 11.51
N VAL A 214 -7.74 15.87 10.43
CA VAL A 214 -8.11 17.25 10.05
C VAL A 214 -9.22 17.76 10.96
N LEU A 215 -10.16 16.89 11.33
CA LEU A 215 -11.32 17.23 12.16
C LEU A 215 -10.96 17.46 13.63
N ASP A 216 -9.86 16.87 14.08
CA ASP A 216 -9.29 17.06 15.40
C ASP A 216 -8.56 18.42 15.54
N ILE A 217 -8.26 19.11 14.43
CA ILE A 217 -7.67 20.46 14.45
C ILE A 217 -8.76 21.48 14.76
N ASP A 218 -8.45 22.41 15.66
CA ASP A 218 -9.36 23.51 15.95
C ASP A 218 -9.64 24.33 14.69
N ARG A 219 -10.92 24.55 14.42
CA ARG A 219 -11.42 25.22 13.21
C ARG A 219 -10.88 26.63 13.06
N GLN A 220 -10.55 27.32 14.16
CA GLN A 220 -9.96 28.65 14.09
C GLN A 220 -8.58 28.67 13.42
N HIS A 221 -7.91 27.52 13.33
CA HIS A 221 -6.61 27.36 12.69
C HIS A 221 -6.69 26.82 11.25
N LEU A 222 -7.91 26.60 10.72
CA LEU A 222 -8.12 26.08 9.38
C LEU A 222 -8.74 27.16 8.47
N ALA A 223 -8.09 27.38 7.33
CA ALA A 223 -8.63 28.18 6.24
C ALA A 223 -8.98 27.25 5.06
N PHE A 224 -10.23 27.28 4.61
CA PHE A 224 -10.71 26.46 3.50
C PHE A 224 -10.70 27.28 2.19
N THR A 225 -10.16 26.70 1.12
CA THR A 225 -9.96 27.39 -0.17
C THR A 225 -11.26 27.59 -0.93
N ASP A 226 -12.11 26.55 -0.95
CA ASP A 226 -13.50 26.61 -1.37
C ASP A 226 -14.34 26.38 -0.12
N GLY A 227 -15.42 27.13 0.07
CA GLY A 227 -16.26 27.05 1.27
C GLY A 227 -16.52 25.60 1.70
N MET A 228 -16.51 25.36 3.03
CA MET A 228 -16.62 24.04 3.66
C MET A 228 -17.50 23.05 2.86
N PRO A 229 -17.08 21.77 2.73
CA PRO A 229 -17.92 20.71 2.16
C PRO A 229 -19.31 20.75 2.80
N GLY A 230 -20.30 21.21 2.05
CA GLY A 230 -21.64 21.47 2.56
C GLY A 230 -22.25 20.20 3.13
N GLY A 231 -22.61 20.24 4.42
CA GLY A 231 -23.55 19.29 5.04
C GLY A 231 -22.98 18.22 5.96
N ALA A 232 -21.69 17.86 5.89
CA ALA A 232 -21.13 16.75 6.70
C ALA A 232 -20.43 17.19 8.00
N LEU A 233 -20.08 18.47 8.13
CA LEU A 233 -19.23 18.97 9.22
C LEU A 233 -19.95 19.95 10.17
N THR A 234 -21.21 20.28 9.97
CA THR A 234 -21.90 21.38 10.68
C THR A 234 -22.87 20.98 11.79
N SER A 235 -22.69 19.82 12.43
CA SER A 235 -23.41 19.50 13.68
C SER A 235 -22.42 19.42 14.86
N PRO A 236 -22.24 20.50 15.64
CA PRO A 236 -21.34 20.54 16.79
C PRO A 236 -21.76 19.58 17.91
N ASP A 237 -23.04 19.19 17.98
CA ASP A 237 -23.60 18.47 19.13
C ASP A 237 -23.67 16.94 18.99
N ASN A 238 -23.31 16.35 17.85
CA ASN A 238 -23.37 14.88 17.67
C ASN A 238 -22.27 14.26 16.80
N GLY A 239 -21.41 15.06 16.15
CA GLY A 239 -20.43 14.55 15.17
C GLY A 239 -19.05 14.16 15.75
N SER A 240 -18.60 14.85 16.80
CA SER A 240 -17.27 14.64 17.40
C SER A 240 -17.15 13.33 18.19
N MET A 241 -18.25 12.86 18.78
CA MET A 241 -18.32 11.52 19.41
C MET A 241 -18.54 10.38 18.41
N ALA A 242 -19.06 10.66 17.22
CA ALA A 242 -19.38 9.63 16.22
C ALA A 242 -18.16 9.19 15.38
N LEU A 243 -17.14 10.03 15.25
CA LEU A 243 -15.98 9.78 14.39
C LEU A 243 -14.78 9.17 15.15
N SER A 244 -14.70 9.43 16.45
CA SER A 244 -13.69 8.84 17.34
C SER A 244 -13.96 7.36 17.63
N ASN A 245 -15.20 6.88 17.46
CA ASN A 245 -15.62 5.54 17.91
C ASN A 245 -16.12 4.58 16.82
N ARG A 246 -15.84 4.80 15.53
CA ARG A 246 -16.11 3.80 14.46
C ARG A 246 -15.10 2.65 14.45
N HIS A 247 -15.04 1.92 15.57
CA HIS A 247 -14.58 0.52 15.64
C HIS A 247 -15.69 -0.34 16.24
N LEU A 248 -16.90 -0.20 15.70
CA LEU A 248 -17.97 -1.17 15.88
C LEU A 248 -18.33 -1.77 14.51
N PRO A 249 -18.41 -3.12 14.39
CA PRO A 249 -18.96 -3.74 13.20
C PRO A 249 -20.41 -3.27 13.02
N PRO A 250 -20.94 -3.24 11.78
CA PRO A 250 -22.31 -2.83 11.51
C PRO A 250 -23.28 -3.90 12.06
N GLY A 251 -23.59 -3.79 13.35
CA GLY A 251 -24.69 -4.47 14.01
C GLY A 251 -25.59 -3.40 14.62
N GLN A 252 -26.91 -3.56 14.47
CA GLN A 252 -27.94 -2.63 14.97
C GLN A 252 -27.58 -2.12 16.37
N ILE A 253 -27.19 -0.84 16.46
CA ILE A 253 -27.00 -0.17 17.75
C ILE A 253 -28.39 0.23 18.21
N PHE A 254 -28.81 -0.30 19.36
CA PHE A 254 -30.10 0.01 19.96
C PHE A 254 -29.95 1.20 20.91
N GLN A 255 -30.98 2.05 20.99
CA GLN A 255 -30.99 3.23 21.87
C GLN A 255 -31.63 2.92 23.23
N ALA A 256 -31.27 3.68 24.26
CA ALA A 256 -31.95 3.63 25.56
C ALA A 256 -33.44 3.98 25.38
N GLY A 257 -34.31 3.14 25.93
CA GLY A 257 -35.76 3.18 25.78
C GLY A 257 -36.33 2.23 24.71
N GLU A 258 -35.49 1.64 23.84
CA GLU A 258 -35.98 0.66 22.85
C GLU A 258 -36.35 -0.68 23.52
N ARG A 259 -37.47 -1.27 23.06
CA ARG A 259 -37.84 -2.65 23.40
C ARG A 259 -37.09 -3.64 22.52
N ILE A 260 -36.50 -4.63 23.16
CA ILE A 260 -35.74 -5.67 22.52
C ILE A 260 -36.16 -7.04 23.00
N ARG A 261 -35.94 -8.06 22.16
CA ARG A 261 -36.13 -9.47 22.51
C ARG A 261 -34.78 -10.18 22.47
N HIS A 262 -34.43 -10.84 23.57
CA HIS A 262 -33.25 -11.69 23.71
C HIS A 262 -33.67 -13.16 23.70
N GLU A 263 -32.93 -13.99 22.97
CA GLU A 263 -33.26 -15.41 22.72
C GLU A 263 -33.44 -16.24 24.02
N HIS A 264 -32.63 -15.95 25.04
CA HIS A 264 -32.68 -16.66 26.33
C HIS A 264 -33.47 -15.96 27.45
N PHE A 265 -33.66 -14.65 27.37
CA PHE A 265 -34.19 -13.85 28.49
C PHE A 265 -35.55 -13.20 28.19
N GLY A 266 -36.07 -13.39 26.97
CA GLY A 266 -37.35 -12.83 26.56
C GLY A 266 -37.25 -11.34 26.23
N GLU A 267 -38.37 -10.64 26.38
CA GLU A 267 -38.46 -9.22 26.09
C GLU A 267 -37.96 -8.36 27.25
N GLY A 268 -37.35 -7.24 26.90
CA GLY A 268 -36.86 -6.27 27.86
C GLY A 268 -36.69 -4.89 27.25
N THR A 269 -36.52 -3.90 28.12
CA THR A 269 -36.29 -2.51 27.73
C THR A 269 -34.85 -2.13 28.05
N ILE A 270 -34.17 -1.49 27.10
CA ILE A 270 -32.83 -0.94 27.33
C ILE A 270 -32.97 0.29 28.20
N ILE A 271 -32.38 0.27 29.39
CA ILE A 271 -32.41 1.40 30.31
C ILE A 271 -31.24 2.33 30.05
N ASP A 272 -30.07 1.76 29.75
CA ASP A 272 -28.85 2.52 29.51
C ASP A 272 -27.89 1.78 28.55
N VAL A 273 -27.03 2.54 27.87
CA VAL A 273 -26.03 2.04 26.94
C VAL A 273 -24.66 2.43 27.47
N ASP A 274 -23.98 1.49 28.14
CA ASP A 274 -22.63 1.71 28.65
C ASP A 274 -21.62 1.56 27.50
N ALA A 275 -21.35 2.68 26.84
CA ALA A 275 -20.36 2.77 25.76
C ALA A 275 -18.93 2.48 26.24
N SER A 276 -18.62 2.68 27.53
CA SER A 276 -17.28 2.45 28.08
C SER A 276 -16.95 0.95 28.20
N ARG A 277 -17.98 0.13 28.49
CA ARG A 277 -17.86 -1.34 28.59
C ARG A 277 -18.41 -2.08 27.38
N SER A 278 -18.86 -1.37 26.35
CA SER A 278 -19.50 -1.95 25.15
C SER A 278 -20.65 -2.89 25.50
N ALA A 279 -21.55 -2.47 26.40
CA ALA A 279 -22.65 -3.27 26.90
C ALA A 279 -23.96 -2.49 27.07
N TYR A 280 -25.08 -3.17 26.86
CA TYR A 280 -26.43 -2.69 27.12
C TYR A 280 -26.85 -3.06 28.54
N VAL A 281 -27.44 -2.12 29.29
CA VAL A 281 -28.11 -2.39 30.55
C VAL A 281 -29.59 -2.58 30.27
N ILE A 282 -30.07 -3.81 30.41
CA ILE A 282 -31.41 -4.22 30.01
C ILE A 282 -32.20 -4.65 31.23
N GLN A 283 -33.42 -4.13 31.35
CA GLN A 283 -34.42 -4.63 32.28
C GLN A 283 -35.34 -5.60 31.52
N PHE A 284 -35.26 -6.89 31.84
CA PHE A 284 -36.14 -7.91 31.25
C PHE A 284 -37.48 -7.98 31.99
N ASP A 285 -38.58 -8.14 31.26
CA ASP A 285 -39.93 -8.16 31.84
C ASP A 285 -40.12 -9.33 32.82
N ALA A 286 -39.43 -10.45 32.55
CA ALA A 286 -39.47 -11.66 33.39
C ALA A 286 -38.50 -11.61 34.59
N ALA A 287 -37.57 -10.65 34.64
CA ALA A 287 -36.55 -10.57 35.69
C ALA A 287 -36.66 -9.25 36.47
N ARG A 288 -36.65 -9.33 37.80
CA ARG A 288 -36.76 -8.14 38.67
C ARG A 288 -35.46 -7.33 38.79
N SER A 289 -34.35 -7.80 38.20
CA SER A 289 -33.03 -7.19 38.25
C SER A 289 -32.49 -6.83 36.87
N MET A 290 -31.77 -5.71 36.80
CA MET A 290 -31.09 -5.23 35.60
C MET A 290 -29.94 -6.16 35.22
N ARG A 291 -29.73 -6.38 33.92
CA ARG A 291 -28.64 -7.21 33.40
C ARG A 291 -27.84 -6.46 32.36
N THR A 292 -26.52 -6.49 32.51
CA THR A 292 -25.57 -5.93 31.55
C THR A 292 -25.22 -6.99 30.49
N ILE A 293 -25.49 -6.70 29.22
CA ILE A 293 -25.25 -7.61 28.09
C ILE A 293 -24.34 -6.94 27.06
N ALA A 294 -23.25 -7.60 26.67
CA ALA A 294 -22.30 -7.07 25.69
C ALA A 294 -22.94 -6.86 24.30
N PHE A 295 -22.46 -5.86 23.55
CA PHE A 295 -22.96 -5.49 22.21
C PHE A 295 -22.92 -6.63 21.18
N LYS A 296 -22.12 -7.67 21.41
CA LYS A 296 -22.02 -8.84 20.53
C LYS A 296 -23.16 -9.85 20.70
N ALA A 297 -24.03 -9.69 21.71
CA ALA A 297 -25.14 -10.61 21.94
C ALA A 297 -26.21 -10.48 20.86
N LYS A 298 -26.82 -11.61 20.48
CA LYS A 298 -27.92 -11.65 19.50
C LYS A 298 -29.19 -11.07 20.13
N ILE A 299 -29.43 -9.79 19.88
CA ILE A 299 -30.62 -9.05 20.30
C ILE A 299 -31.40 -8.62 19.05
N ARG A 300 -32.73 -8.71 19.08
CA ARG A 300 -33.61 -8.25 17.99
C ARG A 300 -34.59 -7.19 18.52
N ARG A 301 -35.04 -6.28 17.65
CA ARG A 301 -36.19 -5.39 17.97
C ARG A 301 -37.42 -6.25 18.22
N ALA A 302 -38.11 -5.98 19.32
CA ALA A 302 -39.38 -6.64 19.65
C ALA A 302 -40.53 -5.99 18.88
#